data_AF-A0A7S2G6P3-F1
#
_entry.id   AF-A0A7S2G6P3-F1
#
_cell.length_a   1.000
_cell.length_b   1.000
_cell.length_c   1.000
_cell.angle_alpha   90.00
_cell.angle_beta   90.00
_cell.angle_gamma   90.00
#
_symmetry.space_group_name_H-M   'P 1'
#
loop_
_entity.id
_entity.type
_entity.pdbx_description
1 polymer ?
#
loop_
_entity_poly.entity_id
_entity_poly.type
_entity_poly.pdbx_seq_one_letter_code
_entity_poly.pdbx_strand_id
1 'polypeptide(L)'
;MGPTGCGKTTFLSALGNRLDPSIVMSENSRISWGGQKWSSALKRCVGFIEQDDVTFPELTVREALTFAARLRLTGSKESREQRVEQLLGEMKLGKCSDTLIGGGLVRGVSGGERKRVCIATELISKPKFLLCDEPTSGLDSETALVIIGVLQGLTTEAGMCIICSIHQPSSQVYNQFDDLCFLDAGRCVYFGKSGNTAIDYFQTVTDMKCPGQYNPPDWFMEQAVNDKLIGVRMEVPTTEDFHEGDLNVQDPGFAVSFYEQMLVIFQRSWVKTKVSKLNTPFYMQQIAIGVIM
;
A
#
# COMPACT_ATOMS: atom_id res chain seq x y z
N MET A 1 -3.06 7.29 -2.24
CA MET A 1 -3.21 8.09 -3.48
C MET A 1 -2.76 9.52 -3.24
N GLY A 2 -2.60 10.32 -4.30
CA GLY A 2 -2.22 11.73 -4.22
C GLY A 2 -1.43 12.19 -5.45
N PRO A 3 -1.29 13.52 -5.67
CA PRO A 3 -0.55 14.08 -6.79
C PRO A 3 0.89 13.56 -6.92
N THR A 4 1.48 13.67 -8.10
CA THR A 4 2.91 13.39 -8.29
C THR A 4 3.73 14.32 -7.39
N GLY A 5 4.76 13.76 -6.74
CA GLY A 5 5.60 14.53 -5.79
C GLY A 5 4.98 14.77 -4.40
N CYS A 6 3.76 14.28 -4.11
CA CYS A 6 3.17 14.48 -2.78
C CYS A 6 3.77 13.61 -1.65
N GLY A 7 4.73 12.73 -1.97
CA GLY A 7 5.44 11.90 -0.99
C GLY A 7 4.95 10.46 -0.84
N LYS A 8 4.18 9.91 -1.80
CA LYS A 8 3.68 8.51 -1.75
C LYS A 8 4.80 7.47 -1.58
N THR A 9 5.77 7.48 -2.49
CA THR A 9 6.93 6.58 -2.45
C THR A 9 7.73 6.79 -1.16
N THR A 10 8.04 8.04 -0.80
CA THR A 10 8.74 8.37 0.45
C THR A 10 8.02 7.83 1.68
N PHE A 11 6.69 7.93 1.72
CA PHE A 11 5.87 7.40 2.81
C PHE A 11 5.94 5.86 2.87
N LEU A 12 5.81 5.17 1.74
CA LEU A 12 5.98 3.71 1.68
C LEU A 12 7.39 3.28 2.08
N SER A 13 8.42 3.98 1.59
CA SER A 13 9.82 3.72 1.96
C SER A 13 10.06 3.92 3.46
N ALA A 14 9.40 4.91 4.09
CA ALA A 14 9.43 5.09 5.55
C ALA A 14 8.86 3.88 6.28
N LEU A 15 7.67 3.41 5.87
CA LEU A 15 7.05 2.23 6.46
C LEU A 15 7.93 0.99 6.33
N GLY A 16 8.55 0.79 5.16
CA GLY A 16 9.46 -0.32 4.90
C GLY A 16 10.86 -0.19 5.49
N ASN A 17 11.17 0.90 6.21
CA ASN A 17 12.51 1.23 6.69
C ASN A 17 13.57 1.19 5.56
N ARG A 18 13.22 1.79 4.41
CA ARG A 18 14.03 1.92 3.18
C ARG A 18 14.18 3.38 2.75
N LEU A 19 14.03 4.33 3.67
CA LEU A 19 14.24 5.74 3.37
C LEU A 19 15.65 6.00 2.86
N ASP A 20 15.75 6.93 1.92
CA ASP A 20 17.05 7.46 1.52
C ASP A 20 17.78 8.01 2.75
N PRO A 21 19.08 7.72 2.94
CA PRO A 21 19.85 8.21 4.10
C PRO A 21 19.86 9.73 4.27
N SER A 22 19.59 10.51 3.21
CA SER A 22 19.47 11.97 3.28
C SER A 22 18.16 12.44 3.92
N ILE A 23 17.15 11.56 4.04
CA ILE A 23 15.86 11.86 4.62
C ILE A 23 15.87 11.44 6.10
N VAL A 24 15.82 12.43 6.97
CA VAL A 24 15.82 12.23 8.43
C VAL A 24 14.38 12.25 8.95
N MET A 25 13.99 11.17 9.64
CA MET A 25 12.74 11.16 10.40
C MET A 25 12.87 12.07 11.63
N SER A 26 11.82 12.81 11.96
CA SER A 26 11.78 13.63 13.17
C SER A 26 11.95 12.75 14.42
N GLU A 27 12.56 13.29 15.48
CA GLU A 27 12.82 12.57 16.74
C GLU A 27 11.54 11.99 17.39
N ASN A 28 10.40 12.62 17.14
CA ASN A 28 9.10 12.19 17.65
C ASN A 28 8.34 11.24 16.70
N SER A 29 8.90 10.92 15.54
CA SER A 29 8.25 9.99 14.60
C SER A 29 8.46 8.54 15.02
N ARG A 30 7.38 7.77 15.07
CA ARG A 30 7.39 6.35 15.43
C ARG A 30 6.63 5.54 14.39
N ILE A 31 7.20 4.40 14.01
CA ILE A 31 6.56 3.41 13.14
C ILE A 31 6.63 2.07 13.87
N SER A 32 5.48 1.42 14.01
CA SER A 32 5.37 0.10 14.60
C SER A 32 4.50 -0.80 13.74
N TRP A 33 4.81 -2.10 13.75
CA TRP A 33 4.07 -3.11 13.02
C TRP A 33 3.55 -4.14 14.02
N GLY A 34 2.22 -4.22 14.19
CA GLY A 34 1.60 -5.03 15.24
C GLY A 34 2.10 -4.65 16.65
N GLY A 35 2.29 -3.35 16.90
CA GLY A 35 2.85 -2.82 18.16
C GLY A 35 4.36 -2.98 18.33
N GLN A 36 5.05 -3.68 17.43
CA GLN A 36 6.49 -3.92 17.53
C GLN A 36 7.30 -2.86 16.80
N LYS A 37 8.41 -2.43 17.42
CA LYS A 37 9.42 -1.59 16.76
C LYS A 37 10.16 -2.37 15.66
N TRP A 38 10.76 -1.62 14.74
CA TRP A 38 11.56 -2.20 13.67
C TRP A 38 12.68 -3.10 14.21
N SER A 39 12.79 -4.30 13.65
CA SER A 39 13.82 -5.28 14.01
C SER A 39 14.21 -6.13 12.80
N SER A 40 15.34 -6.81 12.86
CA SER A 40 15.77 -7.74 11.81
C SER A 40 14.79 -8.89 11.60
N ALA A 41 14.02 -9.27 12.63
CA ALA A 41 12.95 -10.26 12.51
C ALA A 41 11.76 -9.70 11.74
N LEU A 42 11.31 -8.49 12.10
CA LEU A 42 10.20 -7.83 11.43
C LEU A 42 10.52 -7.50 9.97
N LYS A 43 11.78 -7.13 9.66
CA LYS A 43 12.25 -6.93 8.29
C LYS A 43 11.98 -8.15 7.39
N ARG A 44 12.02 -9.37 7.94
CA ARG A 44 11.70 -10.60 7.18
C ARG A 44 10.20 -10.82 6.96
N CYS A 45 9.36 -10.11 7.70
CA CYS A 45 7.90 -10.19 7.62
C CYS A 45 7.29 -9.08 6.73
N VAL A 46 8.10 -8.14 6.24
CA VAL A 46 7.67 -7.04 5.35
C VAL A 46 8.24 -7.29 3.96
N GLY A 47 7.36 -7.48 2.97
CA GLY A 47 7.71 -7.50 1.55
C GLY A 47 7.55 -6.12 0.93
N PHE A 48 8.33 -5.83 -0.11
CA PHE A 48 8.26 -4.54 -0.81
C PHE A 48 8.31 -4.75 -2.33
N ILE A 49 7.24 -4.40 -3.02
CA ILE A 49 7.16 -4.37 -4.48
C ILE A 49 7.55 -2.97 -4.96
N GLU A 50 8.63 -2.89 -5.72
CA GLU A 50 9.07 -1.64 -6.35
C GLU A 50 8.15 -1.24 -7.52
N GLN A 51 8.18 0.04 -7.87
CA GLN A 51 7.51 0.56 -9.07
C GLN A 51 8.05 -0.12 -10.33
N ASP A 52 9.38 -0.18 -10.46
CA ASP A 52 10.07 -0.85 -11.56
C ASP A 52 10.08 -2.38 -11.39
N ASP A 53 9.94 -3.09 -12.51
CA ASP A 53 10.00 -4.55 -12.55
C ASP A 53 11.45 -5.04 -12.44
N VAL A 54 11.95 -5.21 -11.22
CA VAL A 54 13.29 -5.77 -10.97
C VAL A 54 13.24 -7.29 -11.08
N THR A 55 13.65 -7.82 -12.24
CA THR A 55 13.68 -9.26 -12.54
C THR A 55 14.94 -9.65 -13.31
N PHE A 56 15.18 -10.95 -13.50
CA PHE A 56 16.25 -11.48 -14.36
C PHE A 56 15.66 -11.88 -15.72
N PRO A 57 15.87 -11.10 -16.79
CA PRO A 57 15.26 -11.35 -18.10
C PRO A 57 15.61 -12.70 -18.72
N GLU A 58 16.80 -13.23 -18.39
CA GLU A 58 17.37 -14.46 -18.93
C GLU A 58 16.82 -15.74 -18.27
N LEU A 59 16.10 -15.60 -17.16
CA LEU A 59 15.48 -16.74 -16.47
C LEU A 59 14.04 -16.93 -16.94
N THR A 60 13.58 -18.18 -16.93
CA THR A 60 12.15 -18.48 -16.96
C THR A 60 11.47 -18.05 -15.66
N VAL A 61 10.15 -17.87 -15.71
CA VAL A 61 9.36 -17.55 -14.52
C VAL A 61 9.60 -18.55 -13.39
N ARG A 62 9.58 -19.85 -13.71
CA ARG A 62 9.81 -20.94 -12.76
C ARG A 62 11.22 -20.92 -12.20
N GLU A 63 12.23 -20.67 -13.03
CA GLU A 63 13.62 -20.58 -12.58
C GLU A 63 13.82 -19.41 -11.62
N ALA A 64 13.25 -18.23 -11.91
CA ALA A 64 13.34 -17.08 -11.03
C ALA A 64 12.70 -17.34 -9.67
N LEU A 65 11.50 -17.93 -9.63
CA LEU A 65 10.83 -18.28 -8.37
C LEU A 65 11.58 -19.38 -7.61
N THR A 66 12.11 -20.38 -8.32
CA THR A 66 12.91 -21.45 -7.73
C THR A 66 14.21 -20.91 -7.15
N PHE A 67 14.87 -19.98 -7.84
CA PHE A 67 16.05 -19.29 -7.38
C PHE A 67 15.76 -18.51 -6.10
N ALA A 68 14.70 -17.69 -6.10
CA ALA A 68 14.26 -16.96 -4.91
C ALA A 68 13.92 -17.89 -3.74
N ALA A 69 13.20 -19.00 -3.99
CA ALA A 69 12.86 -19.99 -2.97
C ALA A 69 14.10 -20.63 -2.33
N ARG A 70 15.11 -20.98 -3.13
CA ARG A 70 16.36 -21.57 -2.62
C ARG A 70 17.13 -20.62 -1.70
N LEU A 71 17.07 -19.31 -1.96
CA LEU A 71 17.76 -18.30 -1.16
C LEU A 71 16.97 -17.86 0.09
N ARG A 72 15.65 -17.73 -0.04
CA ARG A 72 14.80 -17.11 1.00
C ARG A 72 14.15 -18.13 1.94
N LEU A 73 14.00 -19.39 1.52
CA LEU A 73 13.31 -20.41 2.32
C LEU A 73 14.28 -21.42 2.92
N THR A 74 14.05 -21.75 4.19
CA THR A 74 14.61 -22.92 4.86
C THR A 74 13.70 -24.13 4.64
N GLY A 75 14.26 -25.35 4.63
CA GLY A 75 13.48 -26.58 4.52
C GLY A 75 13.97 -27.51 3.40
N SER A 76 13.20 -28.57 3.15
CA SER A 76 13.52 -29.56 2.11
C SER A 76 13.37 -28.96 0.72
N LYS A 77 14.04 -29.58 -0.25
CA LYS A 77 13.88 -29.26 -1.68
C LYS A 77 12.41 -29.34 -2.10
N GLU A 78 11.72 -30.39 -1.69
CA GLU A 78 10.31 -30.63 -1.99
C GLU A 78 9.40 -29.51 -1.45
N SER A 79 9.60 -29.07 -0.20
CA SER A 79 8.80 -27.98 0.38
C SER A 79 8.99 -26.65 -0.37
N ARG A 80 10.22 -26.39 -0.85
CA ARG A 80 10.51 -25.21 -1.67
C ARG A 80 9.83 -25.28 -3.03
N GLU A 81 9.87 -26.44 -3.68
CA GLU A 81 9.21 -26.69 -4.98
C GLU A 81 7.68 -26.56 -4.85
N GLN A 82 7.08 -27.11 -3.80
CA GLN A 82 5.65 -26.94 -3.51
C GLN A 82 5.26 -25.47 -3.35
N ARG A 83 6.10 -24.66 -2.68
CA ARG A 83 5.84 -23.22 -2.56
C ARG A 83 5.91 -22.50 -3.91
N VAL A 84 6.81 -22.90 -4.80
CA VAL A 84 6.90 -22.35 -6.16
C VAL A 84 5.65 -22.68 -6.96
N GLU A 85 5.19 -23.94 -6.95
CA GLU A 85 3.95 -24.32 -7.67
C GLU A 85 2.73 -23.59 -7.12
N GLN A 86 2.63 -23.44 -5.80
CA GLN A 86 1.57 -22.68 -5.16
C GLN A 86 1.52 -21.26 -5.70
N LEU A 87 2.65 -20.56 -5.72
CA LEU A 87 2.73 -19.18 -6.21
C LEU A 87 2.44 -19.06 -7.71
N LEU A 88 2.87 -20.02 -8.53
CA LEU A 88 2.51 -20.06 -9.95
C LEU A 88 1.00 -20.17 -10.15
N GLY A 89 0.31 -20.91 -9.28
CA GLY A 89 -1.15 -21.01 -9.24
C GLY A 89 -1.83 -19.72 -8.79
N GLU A 90 -1.48 -19.21 -7.61
CA GLU A 90 -2.02 -17.98 -7.01
C GLU A 90 -1.88 -16.77 -7.94
N MET A 91 -0.75 -16.69 -8.64
CA MET A 91 -0.43 -15.59 -9.56
C MET A 91 -0.91 -15.83 -10.99
N LYS A 92 -1.62 -16.94 -11.25
CA LYS A 92 -2.11 -17.32 -12.59
C LYS A 92 -1.00 -17.35 -13.65
N LEU A 93 0.20 -17.77 -13.26
CA LEU A 93 1.40 -17.84 -14.11
C LEU A 93 1.67 -19.24 -14.69
N GLY A 94 0.83 -20.24 -14.38
CA GLY A 94 1.07 -21.63 -14.81
C GLY A 94 1.34 -21.79 -16.31
N LYS A 95 0.59 -21.07 -17.17
CA LYS A 95 0.75 -21.14 -18.64
C LYS A 95 2.07 -20.59 -19.17
N CYS A 96 2.69 -19.65 -18.45
CA CYS A 96 3.95 -19.01 -18.84
C CYS A 96 5.11 -19.38 -17.89
N SER A 97 4.93 -20.41 -17.07
CA SER A 97 5.90 -20.80 -16.04
C SER A 97 7.28 -21.14 -16.61
N ASP A 98 7.34 -21.76 -17.78
CA ASP A 98 8.60 -22.13 -18.46
C ASP A 98 8.97 -21.14 -19.57
N THR A 99 8.33 -19.98 -19.63
CA THR A 99 8.65 -18.89 -20.57
C THR A 99 9.69 -17.96 -19.93
N LEU A 100 10.65 -17.48 -20.73
CA LEU A 100 11.60 -16.42 -20.30
C LEU A 100 10.83 -15.18 -19.82
N ILE A 101 11.27 -14.58 -18.72
CA ILE A 101 10.70 -13.33 -18.22
C ILE A 101 10.90 -12.23 -19.25
N GLY A 102 12.09 -12.14 -19.84
CA GLY A 102 12.43 -11.14 -20.83
C GLY A 102 12.41 -9.70 -20.30
N GLY A 103 12.54 -8.75 -21.21
CA GLY A 103 12.64 -7.32 -20.93
C GLY A 103 12.68 -6.50 -22.22
N GLY A 104 13.22 -5.28 -22.18
CA GLY A 104 13.28 -4.42 -23.37
C GLY A 104 14.12 -4.98 -24.52
N LEU A 105 15.11 -5.83 -24.22
CA LEU A 105 16.05 -6.41 -25.20
C LEU A 105 15.75 -7.87 -25.54
N VAL A 106 15.07 -8.60 -24.65
CA VAL A 106 14.78 -10.04 -24.78
C VAL A 106 13.29 -10.23 -24.74
N ARG A 107 12.69 -10.81 -25.78
CA ARG A 107 11.26 -11.11 -25.77
C ARG A 107 10.96 -12.15 -24.69
N GLY A 108 9.92 -11.91 -23.90
CA GLY A 108 9.48 -12.79 -22.84
C GLY A 108 7.99 -12.68 -22.57
N VAL A 109 7.61 -12.80 -21.30
CA VAL A 109 6.22 -12.65 -20.83
C VAL A 109 5.70 -11.22 -21.03
N SER A 110 4.37 -11.06 -20.99
CA SER A 110 3.73 -9.74 -21.05
C SER A 110 4.09 -8.87 -19.83
N GLY A 111 3.88 -7.55 -19.92
CA GLY A 111 4.13 -6.63 -18.79
C GLY A 111 3.33 -6.99 -17.54
N GLY A 112 2.05 -7.35 -17.71
CA GLY A 112 1.21 -7.82 -16.60
C GLY A 112 1.69 -9.13 -15.98
N GLU A 113 2.12 -10.08 -16.80
CA GLU A 113 2.72 -11.32 -16.29
C GLU A 113 4.02 -11.02 -15.54
N ARG A 114 4.91 -10.19 -16.09
CA ARG A 114 6.15 -9.80 -15.41
C ARG A 114 5.89 -9.14 -14.06
N LYS A 115 4.89 -8.24 -13.96
CA LYS A 115 4.52 -7.65 -12.67
C LYS A 115 4.03 -8.71 -11.68
N ARG A 116 3.27 -9.71 -12.14
CA ARG A 116 2.89 -10.87 -11.31
C ARG A 116 4.09 -11.70 -10.88
N VAL A 117 5.13 -11.84 -11.72
CA VAL A 117 6.40 -12.49 -11.33
C VAL A 117 7.12 -11.69 -10.23
N CYS A 118 7.16 -10.36 -10.33
CA CYS A 118 7.73 -9.49 -9.28
C CYS A 118 7.01 -9.71 -7.94
N ILE A 119 5.67 -9.69 -7.97
CA ILE A 119 4.83 -9.92 -6.79
C ILE A 119 5.08 -11.33 -6.23
N ALA A 120 5.04 -12.36 -7.09
CA ALA A 120 5.29 -13.76 -6.72
C ALA A 120 6.64 -13.94 -6.02
N THR A 121 7.69 -13.29 -6.54
CA THR A 121 9.06 -13.37 -6.01
C THR A 121 9.15 -12.82 -4.59
N GLU A 122 8.45 -11.73 -4.29
CA GLU A 122 8.38 -11.15 -2.94
C GLU A 122 7.49 -11.97 -1.99
N LEU A 123 6.48 -12.65 -2.52
CA LEU A 123 5.62 -13.55 -1.73
C LEU A 123 6.29 -14.88 -1.38
N ILE A 124 7.45 -15.21 -1.96
CA ILE A 124 8.20 -16.43 -1.63
C ILE A 124 8.38 -16.57 -0.12
N SER A 125 8.78 -15.51 0.57
CA SER A 125 9.06 -15.51 2.02
C SER A 125 7.81 -15.46 2.92
N LYS A 126 6.60 -15.49 2.35
CA LYS A 126 5.33 -15.38 3.08
C LYS A 126 5.31 -14.18 4.04
N PRO A 127 5.49 -12.94 3.52
CA PRO A 127 5.43 -11.75 4.36
C PRO A 127 4.05 -11.62 5.00
N LYS A 128 3.97 -10.99 6.18
CA LYS A 128 2.70 -10.61 6.82
C LYS A 128 2.20 -9.25 6.33
N PHE A 129 3.15 -8.43 5.89
CA PHE A 129 2.91 -7.08 5.41
C PHE A 129 3.52 -6.92 4.03
N LEU A 130 2.76 -6.40 3.08
CA LEU A 130 3.25 -6.13 1.72
C LEU A 130 3.06 -4.65 1.39
N LEU A 131 4.17 -3.99 1.06
CA LEU A 131 4.17 -2.61 0.60
C LEU A 131 4.35 -2.62 -0.92
N CYS A 132 3.45 -1.97 -1.65
CA CYS A 132 3.49 -1.94 -3.11
C CYS A 132 3.58 -0.50 -3.60
N ASP A 133 4.68 -0.13 -4.23
CA ASP A 133 4.80 1.17 -4.88
C ASP A 133 4.34 1.09 -6.34
N GLU A 134 3.23 1.76 -6.65
CA GLU A 134 2.58 1.84 -7.95
C GLU A 134 2.50 0.50 -8.70
N PRO A 135 1.87 -0.55 -8.12
CA PRO A 135 1.88 -1.90 -8.68
C PRO A 135 1.12 -2.02 -10.02
N THR A 136 0.36 -1.00 -10.40
CA THR A 136 -0.41 -0.94 -11.65
C THR A 136 0.20 0.00 -12.69
N SER A 137 1.36 0.60 -12.42
CA SER A 137 2.00 1.53 -13.35
C SER A 137 2.40 0.84 -14.65
N GLY A 138 2.16 1.51 -15.79
CA GLY A 138 2.46 0.98 -17.12
C GLY A 138 1.58 -0.19 -17.59
N LEU A 139 0.52 -0.53 -16.85
CA LEU A 139 -0.45 -1.57 -17.22
C LEU A 139 -1.74 -0.94 -17.76
N ASP A 140 -2.40 -1.64 -18.68
CA ASP A 140 -3.77 -1.31 -19.07
C ASP A 140 -4.77 -1.60 -17.93
N SER A 141 -5.96 -1.02 -18.02
CA SER A 141 -6.99 -1.10 -16.97
C SER A 141 -7.42 -2.53 -16.64
N GLU A 142 -7.48 -3.44 -17.61
CA GLU A 142 -7.87 -4.83 -17.39
C GLU A 142 -6.78 -5.59 -16.63
N THR A 143 -5.53 -5.45 -17.09
CA THR A 143 -4.38 -6.04 -16.42
C THR A 143 -4.21 -5.48 -15.00
N ALA A 144 -4.38 -4.17 -14.80
CA ALA A 144 -4.35 -3.54 -13.48
C ALA A 144 -5.40 -4.11 -12.54
N LEU A 145 -6.64 -4.31 -13.02
CA LEU A 145 -7.71 -4.92 -12.23
C LEU A 145 -7.36 -6.36 -11.83
N VAL A 146 -6.76 -7.14 -12.72
CA VAL A 146 -6.29 -8.50 -12.39
C VAL A 146 -5.21 -8.46 -11.31
N ILE A 147 -4.24 -7.54 -11.39
CA ILE A 147 -3.18 -7.39 -10.37
C ILE A 147 -3.80 -7.06 -9.01
N ILE A 148 -4.69 -6.08 -8.95
CA ILE A 148 -5.33 -5.66 -7.69
C ILE A 148 -6.22 -6.77 -7.13
N GLY A 149 -6.94 -7.52 -7.98
CA GLY A 149 -7.70 -8.69 -7.54
C GLY A 149 -6.81 -9.80 -6.95
N VAL A 150 -5.60 -10.02 -7.48
CA VAL A 150 -4.63 -10.94 -6.88
C VAL A 150 -4.19 -10.44 -5.51
N LEU A 151 -3.86 -9.15 -5.36
CA LEU A 151 -3.48 -8.57 -4.08
C LEU A 151 -4.63 -8.69 -3.05
N GLN A 152 -5.86 -8.43 -3.46
CA GLN A 152 -7.05 -8.59 -2.61
C GLN A 152 -7.28 -10.06 -2.21
N GLY A 153 -7.01 -11.02 -3.09
CA GLY A 153 -7.05 -12.45 -2.72
C GLY A 153 -6.05 -12.78 -1.60
N LEU A 154 -4.86 -12.18 -1.61
CA LEU A 154 -3.88 -12.37 -0.56
C LEU A 154 -4.31 -11.77 0.79
N THR A 155 -5.09 -10.69 0.79
CA THR A 155 -5.63 -10.14 2.04
C THR A 155 -6.69 -11.07 2.63
N THR A 156 -7.63 -11.54 1.82
CA THR A 156 -8.77 -12.36 2.27
C THR A 156 -8.40 -13.80 2.60
N GLU A 157 -7.50 -14.42 1.83
CA GLU A 157 -7.13 -15.83 2.00
C GLU A 157 -5.96 -16.03 2.98
N ALA A 158 -4.98 -15.12 2.98
CA ALA A 158 -3.75 -15.25 3.77
C ALA A 158 -3.67 -14.28 4.96
N GLY A 159 -4.67 -13.41 5.15
CA GLY A 159 -4.69 -12.43 6.22
C GLY A 159 -3.55 -11.40 6.12
N MET A 160 -3.03 -11.17 4.90
CA MET A 160 -1.92 -10.26 4.66
C MET A 160 -2.40 -8.81 4.73
N CYS A 161 -1.63 -7.94 5.39
CA CYS A 161 -1.88 -6.50 5.33
C CYS A 161 -1.11 -5.90 4.16
N ILE A 162 -1.82 -5.27 3.22
CA ILE A 162 -1.22 -4.73 2.00
C ILE A 162 -1.46 -3.22 1.95
N ILE A 163 -0.40 -2.45 1.66
CA ILE A 163 -0.46 -1.01 1.47
C ILE A 163 0.08 -0.69 0.08
N CYS A 164 -0.76 -0.10 -0.77
CA CYS A 164 -0.39 0.27 -2.13
C CYS A 164 -0.39 1.78 -2.32
N SER A 165 0.63 2.33 -2.98
CA SER A 165 0.49 3.61 -3.66
C SER A 165 -0.11 3.34 -5.04
N ILE A 166 -1.10 4.15 -5.44
CA ILE A 166 -1.67 4.10 -6.78
C ILE A 166 -1.82 5.51 -7.29
N HIS A 167 -1.41 5.70 -8.54
CA HIS A 167 -1.61 6.91 -9.30
C HIS A 167 -2.85 6.76 -10.19
N GLN A 168 -3.86 7.61 -9.98
CA GLN A 168 -5.08 7.71 -10.80
C GLN A 168 -5.73 6.34 -11.17
N PRO A 169 -6.24 5.57 -10.19
CA PRO A 169 -6.94 4.34 -10.47
C PRO A 169 -8.26 4.58 -11.23
N SER A 170 -8.62 3.64 -12.10
CA SER A 170 -10.00 3.55 -12.60
C SER A 170 -10.96 3.29 -11.44
N SER A 171 -12.25 3.63 -11.63
CA SER A 171 -13.26 3.38 -10.59
C SER A 171 -13.34 1.89 -10.20
N GLN A 172 -13.14 0.99 -11.16
CA GLN A 172 -13.15 -0.45 -10.91
C GLN A 172 -12.01 -0.88 -9.98
N VAL A 173 -10.81 -0.33 -10.19
CA VAL A 173 -9.64 -0.58 -9.34
C VAL A 173 -9.82 0.06 -7.97
N TYR A 174 -10.27 1.32 -7.93
CA TYR A 174 -10.50 2.04 -6.69
C TYR A 174 -11.49 1.33 -5.75
N ASN A 175 -12.54 0.75 -6.31
CA ASN A 175 -13.56 0.02 -5.55
C ASN A 175 -13.07 -1.29 -4.92
N GLN A 176 -11.84 -1.74 -5.21
CA GLN A 176 -11.23 -2.92 -4.57
C GLN A 176 -10.53 -2.59 -3.24
N PHE A 177 -10.35 -1.31 -2.91
CA PHE A 177 -9.63 -0.89 -1.70
C PHE A 177 -10.59 -0.69 -0.53
N ASP A 178 -10.22 -1.19 0.65
CA ASP A 178 -10.98 -0.96 1.88
C ASP A 178 -10.82 0.48 2.37
N ASP A 179 -9.57 0.94 2.42
CA ASP A 179 -9.18 2.22 3.01
C ASP A 179 -8.41 3.08 1.99
N LEU A 180 -8.57 4.40 2.09
CA LEU A 180 -7.87 5.41 1.30
C LEU A 180 -7.02 6.29 2.22
N CYS A 181 -5.71 6.31 1.98
CA CYS A 181 -4.83 7.38 2.43
C CYS A 181 -4.58 8.34 1.25
N PHE A 182 -5.01 9.59 1.36
CA PHE A 182 -4.78 10.63 0.36
C PHE A 182 -3.73 11.62 0.86
N LEU A 183 -2.64 11.75 0.11
CA LEU A 183 -1.53 12.64 0.41
C LEU A 183 -1.53 13.83 -0.55
N ASP A 184 -1.28 15.03 -0.02
CA ASP A 184 -1.05 16.24 -0.81
C ASP A 184 0.06 17.08 -0.18
N ALA A 185 1.04 17.49 -0.99
CA ALA A 185 2.22 18.25 -0.55
C ALA A 185 2.87 17.72 0.76
N GLY A 186 3.02 16.39 0.90
CA GLY A 186 3.62 15.75 2.08
C GLY A 186 2.71 15.63 3.30
N ARG A 187 1.42 16.00 3.18
CA ARG A 187 0.44 15.95 4.28
C ARG A 187 -0.65 14.93 3.99
N CYS A 188 -1.14 14.29 5.05
CA CYS A 188 -2.35 13.47 4.96
C CYS A 188 -3.59 14.38 4.95
N VAL A 189 -4.28 14.39 3.82
CA VAL A 189 -5.54 15.12 3.64
C VAL A 189 -6.73 14.27 4.04
N TYR A 190 -6.65 12.96 3.83
CA TYR A 190 -7.69 12.00 4.19
C TYR A 190 -7.09 10.65 4.56
N PHE A 191 -7.64 10.03 5.60
CA PHE A 191 -7.40 8.64 5.96
C PHE A 191 -8.69 8.00 6.49
N GLY A 192 -9.15 6.94 5.85
CA GLY A 192 -10.36 6.22 6.28
C GLY A 192 -10.91 5.35 5.17
N LYS A 193 -12.17 4.90 5.32
CA LYS A 193 -12.83 4.05 4.32
C LYS A 193 -12.86 4.70 2.94
N SER A 194 -12.63 3.90 1.91
CA SER A 194 -12.76 4.33 0.51
C SER A 194 -14.25 4.53 0.13
N GLY A 195 -14.54 4.70 -1.16
CA GLY A 195 -15.91 4.82 -1.66
C GLY A 195 -16.61 6.10 -1.18
N ASN A 196 -17.89 5.98 -0.82
CA ASN A 196 -18.77 7.12 -0.50
C ASN A 196 -18.28 7.94 0.70
N THR A 197 -17.67 7.31 1.71
CA THR A 197 -17.17 8.02 2.89
C THR A 197 -16.07 9.02 2.51
N ALA A 198 -15.16 8.63 1.62
CA ALA A 198 -14.16 9.54 1.08
C ALA A 198 -14.82 10.66 0.25
N ILE A 199 -15.79 10.33 -0.62
CA ILE A 199 -16.52 11.30 -1.42
C ILE A 199 -17.16 12.38 -0.53
N ASP A 200 -17.92 11.97 0.49
CA ASP A 200 -18.60 12.87 1.42
C ASP A 200 -17.62 13.79 2.15
N TYR A 201 -16.45 13.26 2.56
CA TYR A 201 -15.40 14.04 3.19
C TYR A 201 -14.86 15.12 2.24
N PHE A 202 -14.44 14.73 1.03
CA PHE A 202 -13.89 15.67 0.05
C PHE A 202 -14.92 16.76 -0.30
N GLN A 203 -16.20 16.38 -0.48
CA GLN A 203 -17.26 17.35 -0.74
C GLN A 203 -17.44 18.36 0.39
N THR A 204 -17.29 17.92 1.64
CA THR A 204 -17.40 18.77 2.82
C THR A 204 -16.24 19.76 2.93
N VAL A 205 -14.99 19.30 2.72
CA VAL A 205 -13.82 20.18 2.88
C VAL A 205 -13.69 21.20 1.74
N THR A 206 -14.08 20.82 0.52
CA THR A 206 -14.01 21.69 -0.67
C THR A 206 -15.26 22.52 -0.91
N ASP A 207 -16.38 22.24 -0.23
CA ASP A 207 -17.70 22.84 -0.50
C ASP A 207 -18.15 22.68 -1.96
N MET A 208 -17.87 21.50 -2.53
CA MET A 208 -18.19 21.18 -3.93
C MET A 208 -18.73 19.76 -4.02
N LYS A 209 -19.63 19.50 -4.97
CA LYS A 209 -20.18 18.16 -5.18
C LYS A 209 -19.37 17.39 -6.21
N CYS A 210 -19.09 16.12 -5.92
CA CYS A 210 -18.58 15.20 -6.92
C CYS A 210 -19.70 14.91 -7.94
N PRO A 211 -19.49 15.10 -9.25
CA PRO A 211 -20.48 14.75 -10.24
C PRO A 211 -20.73 13.23 -10.24
N GLY A 212 -22.00 12.80 -10.33
CA GLY A 212 -22.36 11.38 -10.14
C GLY A 212 -21.84 10.40 -11.19
N GLN A 213 -21.45 10.87 -12.37
CA GLN A 213 -20.82 10.05 -13.44
C GLN A 213 -19.30 10.23 -13.49
N TYR A 214 -18.71 10.94 -12.53
CA TYR A 214 -17.27 11.19 -12.49
C TYR A 214 -16.55 10.07 -11.75
N ASN A 215 -15.31 9.78 -12.16
CA ASN A 215 -14.45 8.86 -11.42
C ASN A 215 -13.98 9.54 -10.12
N PRO A 216 -14.39 9.06 -8.92
CA PRO A 216 -14.07 9.77 -7.67
C PRO A 216 -12.57 9.97 -7.42
N PRO A 217 -11.69 8.97 -7.65
CA PRO A 217 -10.24 9.16 -7.71
C PRO A 217 -9.76 10.40 -8.48
N ASP A 218 -10.27 10.60 -9.71
CA ASP A 218 -9.86 11.71 -10.56
C ASP A 218 -10.36 13.03 -9.96
N TRP A 219 -11.58 13.03 -9.43
CA TRP A 219 -12.13 14.19 -8.76
C TRP A 219 -11.31 14.61 -7.53
N PHE A 220 -10.88 13.67 -6.69
CA PHE A 220 -10.01 13.97 -5.54
C PHE A 220 -8.68 14.58 -5.98
N MET A 221 -8.08 14.04 -7.04
CA MET A 221 -6.83 14.54 -7.62
C MET A 221 -7.00 15.96 -8.17
N GLU A 222 -8.11 16.25 -8.84
CA GLU A 222 -8.42 17.61 -9.32
C GLU A 222 -8.56 18.61 -8.18
N GLN A 223 -9.13 18.20 -7.03
CA GLN A 223 -9.22 19.10 -5.88
C GLN A 223 -7.83 19.45 -5.34
N ALA A 224 -6.90 18.51 -5.35
CA ALA A 224 -5.52 18.75 -4.97
C ALA A 224 -4.82 19.68 -5.97
N VAL A 225 -4.91 19.39 -7.27
CA VAL A 225 -4.24 20.16 -8.33
C VAL A 225 -4.79 21.58 -8.46
N ASN A 226 -6.08 21.79 -8.17
CA ASN A 226 -6.72 23.11 -8.18
C ASN A 226 -6.60 23.86 -6.85
N ASP A 227 -5.64 23.47 -6.00
CA ASP A 227 -5.32 24.12 -4.73
C ASP A 227 -6.50 24.19 -3.73
N LYS A 228 -7.52 23.34 -3.90
CA LYS A 228 -8.73 23.32 -3.05
C LYS A 228 -8.48 22.61 -1.73
N LEU A 229 -7.38 21.88 -1.63
CA LEU A 229 -6.96 21.14 -0.43
C LEU A 229 -5.84 21.86 0.34
N ILE A 230 -5.42 23.05 -0.08
CA ILE A 230 -4.42 23.83 0.65
C ILE A 230 -4.88 24.08 2.09
N GLY A 231 -4.02 23.72 3.05
CA GLY A 231 -4.29 23.88 4.48
C GLY A 231 -5.26 22.86 5.06
N VAL A 232 -5.85 21.97 4.25
CA VAL A 232 -6.64 20.84 4.74
C VAL A 232 -5.68 19.80 5.31
N ARG A 233 -5.98 19.35 6.51
CA ARG A 233 -5.26 18.28 7.17
C ARG A 233 -6.23 17.42 7.95
N MET A 234 -6.07 16.12 7.82
CA MET A 234 -6.70 15.17 8.73
C MET A 234 -5.71 14.82 9.85
N GLU A 235 -6.14 14.98 11.09
CA GLU A 235 -5.47 14.34 12.21
C GLU A 235 -5.82 12.86 12.17
N VAL A 236 -4.80 12.02 11.97
CA VAL A 236 -4.94 10.58 11.99
C VAL A 236 -4.59 10.12 13.41
N PRO A 237 -5.46 9.38 14.11
CA PRO A 237 -5.16 8.85 15.43
C PRO A 237 -3.84 8.07 15.38
N THR A 238 -2.91 8.39 16.29
CA THR A 238 -1.71 7.58 16.49
C THR A 238 -2.02 6.46 17.47
N THR A 239 -1.30 5.34 17.37
CA THR A 239 -1.38 4.23 18.33
C THR A 239 -0.85 4.59 19.72
N GLU A 240 -0.67 5.86 20.06
CA GLU A 240 -0.17 6.27 21.39
C GLU A 240 -1.24 6.13 22.49
N ASP A 241 -2.49 5.82 22.12
CA ASP A 241 -3.58 5.39 23.01
C ASP A 241 -3.61 3.87 23.28
N PHE A 242 -2.64 3.08 22.80
CA PHE A 242 -2.62 1.63 23.00
C PHE A 242 -1.90 1.22 24.29
N HIS A 243 -2.58 0.48 25.17
CA HIS A 243 -1.93 -0.31 26.21
C HIS A 243 -1.67 -1.75 25.70
N GLU A 244 -0.51 -2.33 26.03
CA GLU A 244 -0.11 -3.70 25.62
C GLU A 244 -1.13 -4.80 25.99
N GLY A 245 -2.09 -4.51 26.89
CA GLY A 245 -3.14 -5.44 27.32
C GLY A 245 -4.36 -5.52 26.39
N ASP A 246 -4.50 -4.62 25.41
CA ASP A 246 -5.72 -4.50 24.59
C ASP A 246 -5.71 -5.38 23.32
N LEU A 247 -4.62 -6.09 23.04
CA LEU A 247 -4.51 -7.02 21.91
C LEU A 247 -4.35 -8.46 22.41
N ASN A 248 -5.33 -9.31 22.12
CA ASN A 248 -5.19 -10.74 22.35
C ASN A 248 -4.39 -11.38 21.20
N VAL A 249 -3.05 -11.31 21.30
CA VAL A 249 -2.06 -11.78 20.31
C VAL A 249 -2.11 -13.30 20.07
N GLN A 250 -2.99 -14.03 20.76
CA GLN A 250 -3.12 -15.50 20.64
C GLN A 250 -4.22 -15.97 19.69
N ASP A 251 -5.02 -15.08 19.07
CA ASP A 251 -6.04 -15.49 18.10
C ASP A 251 -5.48 -15.48 16.66
N PRO A 252 -5.40 -16.64 15.97
CA PRO A 252 -4.94 -16.73 14.58
C PRO A 252 -5.85 -16.01 13.56
N GLY A 253 -7.05 -15.57 13.96
CA GLY A 253 -7.98 -14.82 13.11
C GLY A 253 -7.73 -13.30 13.03
N PHE A 254 -6.63 -12.79 13.60
CA PHE A 254 -6.35 -11.36 13.74
C PHE A 254 -5.87 -10.67 12.43
N ALA A 255 -6.63 -10.82 11.35
CA ALA A 255 -6.47 -10.08 10.10
C ALA A 255 -7.73 -9.22 9.86
N VAL A 256 -7.88 -8.17 10.66
CA VAL A 256 -8.85 -7.08 10.41
C VAL A 256 -8.15 -5.93 9.69
N SER A 257 -8.86 -5.21 8.83
CA SER A 257 -8.32 -4.00 8.15
C SER A 257 -7.76 -3.01 9.18
N PHE A 258 -6.77 -2.18 8.82
CA PHE A 258 -6.20 -1.19 9.75
C PHE A 258 -7.29 -0.31 10.37
N TYR A 259 -8.32 0.05 9.59
CA TYR A 259 -9.50 0.74 10.07
C TYR A 259 -10.37 -0.06 11.05
N GLU A 260 -10.54 -1.38 10.86
CA GLU A 260 -11.28 -2.23 11.81
C GLU A 260 -10.49 -2.51 13.08
N GLN A 261 -9.16 -2.61 12.98
CA GLN A 261 -8.29 -2.61 14.15
C GLN A 261 -8.55 -1.33 14.95
N MET A 262 -8.60 -0.16 14.28
CA MET A 262 -9.01 1.11 14.91
C MET A 262 -10.42 1.05 15.52
N LEU A 263 -11.44 0.54 14.82
CA LEU A 263 -12.81 0.46 15.34
C LEU A 263 -12.97 -0.47 16.57
N VAL A 264 -12.24 -1.58 16.62
CA VAL A 264 -12.30 -2.54 17.74
C VAL A 264 -11.70 -1.94 19.01
N ILE A 265 -10.65 -1.12 18.87
CA ILE A 265 -10.05 -0.37 19.99
C ILE A 265 -10.99 0.76 20.45
N PHE A 266 -11.64 1.43 19.50
CA PHE A 266 -12.51 2.56 19.77
C PHE A 266 -14.00 2.18 19.81
N GLN A 267 -14.39 1.16 20.60
CA GLN A 267 -15.81 0.92 20.91
C GLN A 267 -16.43 2.08 21.72
N ARG A 268 -16.57 3.27 21.13
CA ARG A 268 -17.53 4.33 21.43
C ARG A 268 -17.80 5.11 20.14
N SER A 269 -19.09 5.28 19.87
CA SER A 269 -19.68 5.98 18.73
C SER A 269 -18.90 7.24 18.30
N TRP A 270 -18.60 7.35 17.01
CA TRP A 270 -17.91 8.51 16.45
C TRP A 270 -18.76 9.78 16.59
N VAL A 271 -18.21 10.78 17.27
CA VAL A 271 -18.65 12.18 17.15
C VAL A 271 -17.77 12.82 16.07
N LYS A 272 -18.41 13.44 15.07
CA LYS A 272 -17.75 14.17 13.97
C LYS A 272 -16.60 15.06 14.48
N THR A 273 -15.36 14.74 14.13
CA THR A 273 -14.18 15.54 14.51
C THR A 273 -14.13 16.86 13.74
N LYS A 274 -13.66 17.93 14.40
CA LYS A 274 -13.58 19.29 13.84
C LYS A 274 -12.49 19.39 12.75
N VAL A 275 -12.91 19.67 11.52
CA VAL A 275 -12.04 20.16 10.44
C VAL A 275 -11.65 21.60 10.75
N SER A 276 -10.36 21.93 10.80
CA SER A 276 -9.88 23.31 10.91
C SER A 276 -9.36 23.81 9.56
N LYS A 277 -9.89 24.94 9.06
CA LYS A 277 -9.32 25.68 7.92
C LYS A 277 -8.40 26.76 8.50
N LEU A 278 -7.10 26.65 8.28
CA LEU A 278 -6.14 27.69 8.67
C LEU A 278 -6.05 28.76 7.57
N ASN A 279 -6.59 29.95 7.85
CA ASN A 279 -6.45 31.15 7.02
C ASN A 279 -5.21 31.95 7.44
N THR A 280 -4.04 31.73 6.86
CA THR A 280 -2.90 32.68 6.96
C THR A 280 -1.95 32.59 5.75
N PRO A 281 -1.42 33.73 5.25
CA PRO A 281 -0.58 33.78 4.05
C PRO A 281 0.86 33.31 4.32
N PHE A 282 1.44 32.65 3.31
CA PHE A 282 2.80 32.11 3.28
C PHE A 282 3.88 33.18 3.53
N TYR A 283 4.71 32.98 4.56
CA TYR A 283 6.14 33.30 4.59
C TYR A 283 6.85 32.31 5.52
N MET A 284 8.07 31.91 5.15
CA MET A 284 8.98 30.97 5.82
C MET A 284 8.65 30.62 7.29
N GLN A 285 8.45 29.34 7.59
CA GLN A 285 9.09 28.61 8.70
C GLN A 285 8.52 27.18 8.84
N GLN A 286 9.45 26.23 9.00
CA GLN A 286 9.32 24.92 9.67
C GLN A 286 8.31 23.91 9.11
N ILE A 287 8.86 22.86 8.49
CA ILE A 287 8.18 21.59 8.22
C ILE A 287 7.89 20.92 9.57
N ALA A 288 6.70 21.19 10.11
CA ALA A 288 6.15 20.51 11.28
C ALA A 288 5.08 19.52 10.81
N ILE A 289 5.43 18.22 10.77
CA ILE A 289 4.46 17.13 10.74
C ILE A 289 3.90 17.04 12.17
N GLY A 290 2.96 17.91 12.51
CA GLY A 290 2.43 18.01 13.88
C GLY A 290 1.43 16.91 14.17
N VAL A 291 1.74 15.90 14.98
CA VAL A 291 0.69 15.27 15.79
C VAL A 291 0.56 16.15 17.03
N ILE A 292 -0.63 16.70 17.26
CA ILE A 292 -0.92 17.66 18.33
C ILE A 292 -1.31 16.88 19.60
N MET A 293 -0.62 17.23 20.69
CA MET A 293 -0.85 17.05 22.14
C MET A 293 -1.63 15.84 22.65
#